data_AF-A0A2E5PBK5-F1
#
_entry.id   AF-A0A2E5PBK5-F1
#
_cell.length_a   1.000
_cell.length_b   1.000
_cell.length_c   1.000
_cell.angle_alpha   90.00
_cell.angle_beta   90.00
_cell.angle_gamma   90.00
#
_symmetry.space_group_name_H-M   'P 1'
#
loop_
_entity.id
_entity.type
_entity.pdbx_description
1 polymer ?
#
loop_
_entity_poly.entity_id
_entity_poly.type
_entity_poly.pdbx_seq_one_letter_code
_entity_poly.pdbx_strand_id
1 'polypeptide(L)'
;MAKLDPEEAQKRIDRISEIFSEIVSHAETLSQLRCPYRNRNDHCTAEFRCRNQRAPAVEGTLHGCSHDGNFDYRNAWESRPLEHERIKEKVRDIRKHAARRRNQVRHKK
;
A
#
# COMPACT_ATOMS: atom_id res chain seq x y z
N MET A 1 -18.85 37.41 3.05
CA MET A 1 -18.15 36.17 2.63
C MET A 1 -18.50 35.94 1.17
N ALA A 2 -17.52 35.81 0.28
CA ALA A 2 -17.80 35.56 -1.14
C ALA A 2 -18.52 34.20 -1.27
N LYS A 3 -19.63 34.17 -2.00
CA LYS A 3 -20.31 32.92 -2.36
C LYS A 3 -19.32 32.11 -3.22
N LEU A 4 -18.83 31.01 -2.66
CA LEU A 4 -18.09 30.02 -3.43
C LEU A 4 -19.06 29.41 -4.44
N ASP A 5 -18.67 29.42 -5.71
CA ASP A 5 -19.37 28.67 -6.74
C ASP A 5 -19.32 27.18 -6.36
N PRO A 6 -20.49 26.52 -6.18
CA PRO A 6 -20.54 25.11 -5.82
C PRO A 6 -19.79 24.21 -6.81
N GLU A 7 -19.79 24.55 -8.10
CA GLU A 7 -19.12 23.73 -9.12
C GLU A 7 -17.60 23.84 -9.00
N GLU A 8 -17.07 25.06 -8.86
CA GLU A 8 -15.64 25.29 -8.59
C GLU A 8 -15.19 24.68 -7.26
N ALA A 9 -16.03 24.73 -6.22
CA ALA A 9 -15.75 24.07 -4.95
C ALA A 9 -15.64 22.54 -5.12
N GLN A 10 -16.57 21.94 -5.87
CA GLN A 10 -16.55 20.50 -6.15
C GLN A 10 -15.31 20.10 -6.94
N LYS A 11 -14.92 20.85 -7.98
CA LYS A 11 -13.69 20.60 -8.76
C LYS A 11 -12.44 20.55 -7.89
N ARG A 12 -12.34 21.42 -6.87
CA ARG A 12 -11.22 21.43 -5.92
C ARG A 12 -11.23 20.20 -5.02
N ILE A 13 -12.41 19.82 -4.53
CA ILE A 13 -12.58 18.61 -3.71
C ILE A 13 -12.21 17.37 -4.52
N ASP A 14 -12.65 17.28 -5.77
CA ASP A 14 -12.35 16.16 -6.66
C ASP A 14 -10.84 16.04 -6.89
N ARG A 15 -10.17 17.15 -7.20
CA ARG A 15 -8.71 17.20 -7.36
C ARG A 15 -7.95 16.77 -6.10
N ILE A 16 -8.39 17.23 -4.93
CA ILE A 16 -7.78 16.85 -3.66
C ILE A 16 -7.99 15.34 -3.42
N SER A 17 -9.20 14.84 -3.69
CA SER A 17 -9.54 13.43 -3.53
C SER A 17 -8.71 12.53 -4.44
N GLU A 18 -8.47 12.95 -5.68
CA GLU A 18 -7.58 12.26 -6.62
C GLU A 18 -6.15 12.18 -6.07
N ILE A 19 -5.56 13.31 -5.67
CA ILE A 19 -4.20 13.36 -5.10
C ILE A 19 -4.08 12.44 -3.88
N PHE A 20 -5.03 12.52 -2.94
CA PHE A 20 -4.97 11.67 -1.75
C PHE A 20 -5.18 10.19 -2.07
N SER A 21 -6.02 9.87 -3.06
CA SER A 21 -6.22 8.48 -3.49
C SER A 21 -4.92 7.89 -4.07
N GLU A 22 -4.20 8.66 -4.88
CA GLU A 22 -2.90 8.23 -5.41
C GLU A 22 -1.85 8.05 -4.31
N ILE A 23 -1.76 9.00 -3.36
CA ILE A 23 -0.84 8.92 -2.22
C ILE A 23 -1.10 7.65 -1.41
N VAL A 24 -2.36 7.37 -1.07
CA VAL A 24 -2.74 6.21 -0.26
C VAL A 24 -2.45 4.91 -1.02
N SER A 25 -2.77 4.83 -2.31
CA SER A 25 -2.48 3.65 -3.13
C SER A 25 -0.97 3.37 -3.24
N HIS A 26 -0.16 4.42 -3.39
CA HIS A 26 1.29 4.29 -3.40
C HIS A 26 1.85 3.86 -2.03
N ALA A 27 1.34 4.45 -0.94
CA ALA A 27 1.73 4.10 0.42
C ALA A 27 1.38 2.64 0.75
N GLU A 28 0.21 2.14 0.32
CA GLU A 28 -0.19 0.74 0.47
C GLU A 28 0.83 -0.19 -0.22
N THR A 29 1.24 0.14 -1.44
CA THR A 29 2.25 -0.63 -2.18
C THR A 29 3.60 -0.63 -1.47
N LEU A 30 4.07 0.55 -1.02
CA LEU A 30 5.35 0.66 -0.30
C LEU A 30 5.33 -0.07 1.04
N SER A 31 4.21 -0.05 1.75
CA SER A 31 4.07 -0.68 3.07
C SER A 31 4.26 -2.20 3.04
N GLN A 32 3.98 -2.83 1.90
CA GLN A 32 4.21 -4.26 1.68
C GLN A 32 5.69 -4.61 1.55
N LEU A 33 6.52 -3.65 1.09
CA LEU A 33 7.90 -3.92 0.68
C LEU A 33 8.96 -3.26 1.56
N ARG A 34 8.62 -2.17 2.23
CA ARG A 34 9.57 -1.36 3.00
C ARG A 34 9.67 -1.83 4.44
N CYS A 35 10.90 -1.96 4.94
CA CYS A 35 11.14 -2.14 6.38
C CYS A 35 10.71 -0.90 7.18
N PRO A 36 9.77 -1.04 8.14
CA PRO A 36 9.30 0.10 8.95
C PRO A 36 10.40 0.70 9.82
N TYR A 37 11.46 -0.06 10.09
CA TYR A 37 12.61 0.37 10.90
C TYR A 37 13.81 0.83 10.06
N ARG A 38 13.72 0.89 8.72
CA ARG A 38 14.80 1.43 7.86
C ARG A 38 14.49 2.87 7.48
N ASN A 39 15.26 3.80 8.03
CA ASN A 39 15.10 5.22 7.73
C ASN A 39 15.67 5.59 6.35
N ARG A 40 15.52 6.87 5.96
CA ARG A 40 15.98 7.39 4.65
C ARG A 40 17.50 7.32 4.41
N ASN A 41 18.30 7.11 5.46
CA ASN A 41 19.76 7.01 5.40
C ASN A 41 20.21 5.54 5.52
N ASP A 42 19.29 4.59 5.34
CA ASP A 42 19.55 3.15 5.47
C ASP A 42 19.99 2.68 6.87
N HIS A 43 19.75 3.50 7.88
CA HIS A 43 19.95 3.11 9.26
C HIS A 43 18.71 2.40 9.82
N CYS A 44 18.97 1.35 10.59
CA CYS A 44 18.01 0.58 11.35
C CYS A 44 17.70 1.30 12.67
N THR A 45 16.42 1.59 12.89
CA THR A 45 15.87 2.23 14.10
C THR A 45 15.19 1.24 15.03
N ALA A 46 15.33 -0.08 14.78
CA ALA A 46 14.72 -1.09 15.63
C ALA A 46 15.48 -1.20 16.96
N GLU A 47 14.72 -1.24 18.06
CA GLU A 47 15.26 -1.51 19.41
C GLU A 47 15.48 -3.01 19.66
N PHE A 48 15.06 -3.87 18.73
CA PHE A 48 15.26 -5.31 18.76
C PHE A 48 16.26 -5.76 17.68
N ARG A 49 16.89 -6.92 17.91
CA ARG A 49 17.82 -7.53 16.95
C ARG A 49 17.07 -8.16 15.79
N CYS A 50 17.51 -7.89 14.55
CA CYS A 50 17.05 -8.61 13.36
C CYS A 50 18.24 -9.12 12.53
N ARG A 51 18.00 -10.14 11.69
CA ARG A 51 19.04 -10.76 10.84
C ARG A 51 19.71 -9.81 9.84
N ASN A 52 19.05 -8.71 9.51
CA ASN A 52 19.52 -7.73 8.54
C ASN A 52 20.18 -6.50 9.21
N GLN A 53 20.25 -6.47 10.54
CA GLN A 53 20.85 -5.37 11.28
C GLN A 53 22.38 -5.54 11.27
N ARG A 54 23.10 -4.53 10.79
CA ARG A 54 24.57 -4.48 10.85
C ARG A 54 25.01 -3.66 12.06
N ALA A 55 26.06 -4.13 12.72
CA ALA A 55 26.69 -3.35 13.79
C ALA A 55 27.07 -1.95 13.28
N PRO A 56 26.90 -0.92 14.09
CA PRO A 56 27.31 0.43 13.73
C PRO A 56 28.83 0.49 13.55
N ALA A 57 29.29 1.34 12.62
CA ALA A 57 30.72 1.55 12.40
C ALA A 57 31.38 2.33 13.56
N VAL A 58 30.60 3.16 14.24
CA VAL A 58 31.02 3.96 15.39
C VAL A 58 30.08 3.69 16.55
N GLU A 59 30.65 3.42 17.73
CA GLU A 59 29.87 3.17 18.95
C GLU A 59 28.95 4.36 19.26
N GLY A 60 27.69 4.09 19.60
CA GLY A 60 26.66 5.10 19.80
C GLY A 60 25.92 5.56 18.54
N THR A 61 26.28 5.08 17.34
CA THR A 61 25.51 5.36 16.11
C THR A 61 24.46 4.30 15.83
N LEU A 62 23.48 4.64 14.98
CA LEU A 62 22.44 3.69 14.56
C LEU A 62 23.06 2.56 13.74
N HIS A 63 22.48 1.37 13.92
CA HIS A 63 22.84 0.19 13.16
C HIS A 63 22.54 0.39 11.67
N GLY A 64 23.31 -0.24 10.79
CA GLY A 64 22.98 -0.27 9.35
C GLY A 64 21.95 -1.36 9.02
N CYS A 65 21.41 -1.34 7.81
CA CYS A 65 20.64 -2.44 7.23
C CYS A 65 21.41 -3.12 6.09
N SER A 66 21.51 -4.46 6.09
CA SER A 66 22.19 -5.22 5.04
C SER A 66 21.31 -5.65 3.87
N HIS A 67 20.01 -5.43 3.96
CA HIS A 67 19.05 -5.87 2.96
C HIS A 67 19.02 -4.93 1.76
N ASP A 68 18.67 -5.45 0.59
CA ASP A 68 18.51 -4.68 -0.66
C ASP A 68 17.33 -3.68 -0.65
N GLY A 69 16.49 -3.68 0.40
CA GLY A 69 15.31 -2.83 0.54
C GLY A 69 13.99 -3.44 0.07
N ASN A 70 14.00 -4.59 -0.62
CA ASN A 70 12.81 -5.30 -1.09
C ASN A 70 12.41 -6.42 -0.11
N PHE A 71 11.80 -6.04 1.01
CA PHE A 71 11.28 -7.03 1.94
C PHE A 71 9.89 -7.52 1.49
N ASP A 72 9.43 -8.66 1.97
CA ASP A 72 8.02 -9.04 1.87
C ASP A 72 7.39 -9.01 3.27
N TYR A 73 6.83 -7.85 3.64
CA TYR A 73 6.20 -7.64 4.93
C TYR A 73 4.73 -8.04 4.97
N ARG A 74 4.18 -8.61 3.89
CA ARG A 74 2.78 -9.09 3.91
C ARG A 74 2.55 -10.10 5.03
N ASN A 75 3.52 -10.96 5.33
CA ASN A 75 3.46 -11.90 6.46
C ASN A 75 3.41 -11.22 7.85
N ALA A 76 3.87 -9.97 7.98
CA ALA A 76 3.84 -9.23 9.24
C ALA A 76 2.49 -8.53 9.48
N TRP A 77 1.73 -8.23 8.43
CA TRP A 77 0.47 -7.48 8.50
C TRP A 77 -0.75 -8.32 8.16
N GLU A 78 -0.61 -9.35 7.33
CA GLU A 78 -1.67 -10.26 6.93
C GLU A 78 -1.61 -11.52 7.80
N SER A 79 -2.70 -11.84 8.48
CA SER A 79 -2.77 -13.02 9.34
C SER A 79 -2.66 -14.33 8.56
N ARG A 80 -3.00 -14.32 7.26
CA ARG A 80 -2.97 -15.47 6.33
C ARG A 80 -2.72 -15.03 4.87
N PRO A 81 -1.46 -14.71 4.50
CA PRO A 81 -1.15 -14.10 3.21
C PRO A 81 -1.41 -15.00 2.00
N LEU A 82 -1.26 -16.32 2.15
CA LEU A 82 -1.62 -17.29 1.11
C LEU A 82 -3.15 -17.38 0.88
N GLU A 83 -3.96 -17.09 1.91
CA GLU A 83 -5.42 -17.05 1.75
C GLU A 83 -5.88 -15.73 1.10
N HIS A 84 -5.18 -14.63 1.36
CA HIS A 84 -5.51 -13.31 0.80
C HIS A 84 -5.45 -13.30 -0.73
N GLU A 85 -4.41 -13.87 -1.34
CA GLU A 85 -4.30 -13.95 -2.81
C GLU A 85 -5.41 -14.83 -3.42
N ARG A 86 -5.73 -15.97 -2.77
CA ARG A 86 -6.85 -16.83 -3.19
C ARG A 86 -8.19 -16.11 -3.09
N ILE A 87 -8.40 -15.28 -2.06
CA ILE A 87 -9.60 -14.48 -1.89
C ILE A 87 -9.67 -13.38 -2.97
N LYS A 88 -8.56 -12.68 -3.24
CA LYS A 88 -8.48 -11.67 -4.32
C LYS A 88 -8.84 -12.26 -5.67
N GLU A 89 -8.31 -13.44 -6.00
CA GLU A 89 -8.62 -14.15 -7.23
C GLU A 89 -10.10 -14.53 -7.31
N LYS A 90 -10.64 -15.09 -6.22
CA LYS A 90 -12.07 -15.43 -6.12
C LYS A 90 -12.97 -14.21 -6.31
N VAL A 91 -12.63 -13.06 -5.70
CA VAL A 91 -13.36 -11.80 -5.87
C VAL A 91 -13.30 -11.31 -7.32
N ARG A 92 -12.14 -11.40 -7.98
CA ARG A 92 -11.97 -11.05 -9.39
C ARG A 92 -12.87 -11.90 -10.28
N ASP A 93 -12.95 -13.21 -10.02
CA ASP A 93 -13.79 -14.12 -10.77
C ASP A 93 -15.28 -13.88 -10.55
N ILE A 94 -15.70 -13.59 -9.31
CA ILE A 94 -17.07 -13.17 -9.00
C ILE A 94 -17.43 -11.91 -9.80
N ARG A 95 -16.54 -10.90 -9.83
CA ARG A 95 -16.76 -9.66 -10.60
C ARG A 95 -16.89 -9.94 -12.10
N LYS A 96 -16.04 -10.80 -12.68
CA LYS A 96 -16.12 -11.23 -14.08
C LYS A 96 -17.44 -11.95 -14.39
N HIS A 97 -17.86 -12.88 -13.53
CA HIS A 97 -19.12 -13.62 -13.69
C HIS A 97 -20.32 -12.68 -13.61
N ALA A 98 -20.33 -11.75 -12.65
CA ALA A 98 -21.38 -10.75 -12.53
C ALA A 98 -21.46 -9.85 -13.78
N ALA A 99 -20.31 -9.43 -14.33
CA ALA A 99 -20.26 -8.66 -15.57
C ALA A 99 -20.82 -9.43 -16.78
N ARG A 100 -20.41 -10.70 -16.95
CA ARG A 100 -20.94 -11.59 -18.00
C ARG A 100 -22.45 -11.74 -17.90
N ARG A 101 -22.98 -11.99 -16.70
CA ARG A 101 -24.43 -12.09 -16.46
C ARG A 101 -25.15 -10.80 -16.83
N ARG A 102 -24.64 -9.63 -16.45
CA ARG A 102 -25.24 -8.34 -16.83
C ARG A 102 -25.28 -8.13 -18.34
N ASN A 103 -24.21 -8.52 -19.05
CA ASN A 103 -24.17 -8.42 -20.51
C ASN A 103 -25.14 -9.38 -21.20
N GLN A 104 -25.27 -10.62 -20.72
CA GLN A 104 -26.25 -11.58 -21.24
C GLN A 104 -27.70 -11.10 -21.04
N VAL A 105 -28.01 -10.47 -19.90
CA VAL A 105 -29.33 -9.89 -19.66
C VAL A 105 -29.58 -8.68 -20.57
N ARG A 106 -28.56 -7.84 -20.86
CA ARG A 106 -28.67 -6.72 -21.80
C ARG A 106 -28.85 -7.15 -23.26
N HIS A 107 -28.27 -8.28 -23.68
CA HIS A 107 -28.43 -8.80 -25.05
C HIS A 107 -29.74 -9.57 -25.30
N LYS A 108 -30.50 -9.91 -24.25
CA LYS A 108 -31.82 -10.56 -24.37
C LYS A 108 -32.99 -9.56 -24.39
N LYS A 109 -32.73 -8.27 -24.23
CA LYS A 109 -33.69 -7.17 -24.46
C LYS A 109 -33.46 -6.58 -25.83
#